data_AF-A0A2W4VZD9-F1
#
_entry.id   AF-A0A2W4VZD9-F1
#
_cell.length_a   1.000
_cell.length_b   1.000
_cell.length_c   1.000
_cell.angle_alpha   90.00
_cell.angle_beta   90.00
_cell.angle_gamma   90.00
#
_symmetry.space_group_name_H-M   'P 1'
#
loop_
_entity.id
_entity.type
_entity.pdbx_description
1 polymer ?
#
loop_
_entity_poly.entity_id
_entity_poly.type
_entity_poly.pdbx_seq_one_letter_code
_entity_poly.pdbx_strand_id
1 'polypeptide(L)'
;MKTNLIALVALSIASYPALLADVAEGAPFEAPTDLAEQLLGEKKARLADPAPSQKTVKSVKARVLATCDLGVVNDVVELPADLAKQAERDGLVDTDKAAVTYAGSLEQNQPKPKART
;
A
#
# COMPACT_ATOMS: atom_id res chain seq x y z
N MET A 1 4.94 -15.77 -25.78
CA MET A 1 4.21 -15.61 -24.50
C MET A 1 5.06 -14.71 -23.60
N LYS A 2 4.47 -14.07 -22.58
CA LYS A 2 5.21 -13.20 -21.66
C LYS A 2 5.17 -13.78 -20.25
N THR A 3 6.29 -13.70 -19.55
CA THR A 3 6.50 -14.27 -18.23
C THR A 3 6.84 -13.16 -17.25
N ASN A 4 6.19 -13.16 -16.09
CA ASN A 4 6.50 -12.24 -15.00
C ASN A 4 7.70 -12.75 -14.22
N LEU A 5 8.71 -11.89 -14.07
CA LEU A 5 9.95 -12.18 -13.37
C LEU A 5 10.25 -11.10 -12.34
N ILE A 6 11.05 -11.45 -11.33
CA ILE A 6 11.66 -10.49 -10.40
C ILE A 6 13.15 -10.41 -10.74
N ALA A 7 13.64 -9.20 -10.99
CA ALA A 7 15.05 -8.97 -11.26
C ALA A 7 15.86 -9.19 -9.97
N LEU A 8 16.90 -10.01 -10.03
CA LEU A 8 17.85 -10.21 -8.93
C LEU A 8 19.04 -9.25 -9.00
N VAL A 9 19.17 -8.53 -10.11
CA VAL A 9 20.17 -7.49 -10.35
C VAL A 9 19.52 -6.38 -11.18
N ALA A 10 20.10 -5.18 -11.21
CA ALA A 10 19.66 -4.13 -12.13
C ALA A 10 19.85 -4.58 -13.58
N LEU A 11 18.78 -4.53 -14.38
CA LEU A 11 18.79 -4.87 -15.80
C LEU A 11 18.62 -3.59 -16.61
N SER A 12 19.50 -3.37 -17.58
CA SER A 12 19.37 -2.22 -18.46
C SER A 12 18.88 -2.62 -19.85
N ILE A 13 18.05 -1.77 -20.47
CA ILE A 13 17.62 -1.90 -21.87
C ILE A 13 18.80 -1.91 -22.83
N ALA A 14 19.93 -1.31 -22.46
CA ALA A 14 21.15 -1.30 -23.26
C ALA A 14 21.77 -2.69 -23.38
N SER A 15 21.62 -3.53 -22.35
CA SER A 15 22.10 -4.92 -22.34
C SER A 15 21.05 -5.90 -22.85
N TYR A 16 19.76 -5.57 -22.67
CA TYR A 16 18.64 -6.44 -23.02
C TYR A 16 17.57 -5.63 -23.78
N PRO A 17 17.64 -5.53 -25.13
CA PRO A 17 16.74 -4.70 -25.92
C PRO A 17 15.29 -5.19 -25.93
N ALA A 18 15.04 -6.41 -25.44
CA ALA A 18 13.71 -6.96 -25.25
C ALA A 18 13.00 -6.46 -23.97
N LEU A 19 13.67 -5.64 -23.14
CA LEU A 19 13.07 -4.93 -22.03
C LEU A 19 12.41 -3.63 -22.51
N LEU A 20 11.29 -3.27 -21.88
CA LEU A 20 10.58 -2.02 -22.18
C LEU A 20 11.21 -0.80 -21.49
N ALA A 21 11.92 -1.00 -20.39
CA ALA A 21 12.60 0.02 -19.59
C ALA A 21 13.68 -0.61 -18.71
N ASP A 22 14.56 0.21 -18.13
CA ASP A 22 15.52 -0.26 -17.14
C ASP A 22 14.77 -0.79 -15.91
N VAL A 23 15.18 -1.97 -15.43
CA VAL A 23 14.55 -2.66 -14.31
C VAL A 23 15.51 -2.62 -13.12
N ALA A 24 15.06 -2.02 -12.02
CA ALA A 24 15.83 -2.00 -10.79
C ALA A 24 15.95 -3.40 -10.17
N GLU A 25 17.02 -3.64 -9.41
CA GLU A 25 17.15 -4.86 -8.61
C GLU A 25 15.96 -5.03 -7.66
N GLY A 26 15.40 -6.24 -7.62
CA GLY A 26 14.21 -6.58 -6.83
C GLY A 26 12.88 -6.17 -7.46
N ALA A 27 12.88 -5.46 -8.60
CA ALA A 27 11.65 -5.02 -9.25
C ALA A 27 11.02 -6.14 -10.09
N PRO A 28 9.68 -6.26 -10.07
CA PRO A 28 8.97 -7.13 -10.99
C PRO A 28 8.99 -6.53 -12.40
N PHE A 29 9.20 -7.38 -13.40
CA PHE A 29 9.15 -6.98 -14.81
C PHE A 29 8.60 -8.12 -15.67
N GLU A 30 8.06 -7.77 -16.82
CA GLU A 30 7.52 -8.72 -17.78
C GLU A 30 8.52 -8.91 -18.92
N ALA A 31 8.90 -10.16 -19.18
CA ALA A 31 9.85 -10.52 -20.22
C ALA A 31 9.24 -11.54 -21.19
N PRO A 32 9.60 -11.50 -22.49
CA PRO A 32 9.28 -12.60 -23.40
C PRO A 32 9.93 -13.90 -22.92
N THR A 33 9.30 -15.05 -23.21
CA THR A 33 9.74 -16.38 -22.73
C THR A 33 11.22 -16.66 -23.00
N ASP A 34 11.72 -16.30 -24.19
CA ASP A 34 13.13 -16.50 -24.55
C ASP A 34 14.11 -15.74 -23.64
N LEU A 35 13.81 -14.47 -23.35
CA LEU A 35 14.60 -13.65 -22.42
C LEU A 35 14.45 -14.15 -20.98
N ALA A 36 13.25 -14.62 -20.62
CA ALA A 36 12.98 -15.11 -19.28
C ALA A 36 13.82 -16.34 -18.96
N GLU A 37 13.90 -17.31 -19.88
CA GLU A 37 14.75 -18.50 -19.73
C GLU A 37 16.23 -18.15 -19.62
N GLN A 38 16.71 -17.19 -20.42
CA GLN A 38 18.08 -16.69 -20.33
C GLN A 38 18.37 -16.08 -18.95
N LEU A 39 17.51 -15.17 -18.47
CA LEU A 39 17.71 -14.49 -17.19
C LEU A 39 17.58 -15.43 -15.98
N LEU A 40 16.73 -16.46 -16.09
CA LEU A 40 16.64 -17.53 -15.09
C LEU A 40 17.91 -18.39 -15.08
N GLY A 41 18.44 -18.75 -16.26
CA GLY A 41 19.69 -19.51 -16.39
C GLY A 41 20.91 -18.75 -15.88
N GLU A 42 20.99 -17.44 -16.14
CA GLU A 42 22.04 -16.55 -15.64
C GLU A 42 21.89 -16.16 -14.16
N LYS A 43 20.83 -16.63 -13.47
CA LYS A 43 20.46 -16.24 -12.10
C LYS A 43 20.32 -14.72 -11.91
N LYS A 44 19.97 -13.99 -12.98
CA LYS A 44 19.71 -12.54 -12.95
C LYS A 44 18.25 -12.21 -12.71
N ALA A 45 17.37 -13.20 -12.84
CA ALA A 45 15.97 -13.08 -12.48
C ALA A 45 15.46 -14.37 -11.86
N ARG A 46 14.32 -14.30 -11.19
CA ARG A 46 13.55 -15.44 -10.71
C ARG A 46 12.11 -15.34 -11.18
N LEU A 47 11.42 -16.47 -11.29
CA LEU A 47 9.99 -16.47 -11.56
C LEU A 47 9.28 -15.63 -10.50
N ALA A 48 8.46 -14.68 -10.95
CA ALA A 48 7.56 -14.01 -10.05
C ALA A 48 6.45 -15.01 -9.69
N ASP A 49 6.65 -15.75 -8.58
CA ASP A 49 5.52 -16.25 -7.79
C ASP A 49 4.56 -15.06 -7.55
N PRO A 50 3.23 -15.26 -7.47
CA PRO A 50 2.25 -14.18 -7.47
C PRO A 50 2.54 -13.21 -6.31
N ALA A 51 3.26 -12.14 -6.67
CA ALA A 51 3.78 -11.00 -5.92
C ALA A 51 4.18 -11.21 -4.43
N PRO A 52 5.26 -10.57 -3.93
CA PRO A 52 5.13 -10.01 -2.60
C PRO A 52 3.98 -9.00 -2.72
N SER A 53 2.79 -9.42 -2.29
CA SER A 53 1.63 -8.55 -2.13
C SER A 53 2.15 -7.20 -1.68
N GLN A 54 1.87 -6.12 -2.42
CA GLN A 54 1.88 -4.78 -1.83
C GLN A 54 1.29 -4.97 -0.45
N LYS A 55 2.10 -4.79 0.61
CA LYS A 55 1.60 -4.92 1.97
C LYS A 55 0.40 -4.00 1.97
N THR A 56 -0.78 -4.60 1.98
CA THR A 56 -2.03 -3.86 2.04
C THR A 56 -1.92 -3.30 3.43
N VAL A 57 -1.44 -2.07 3.54
CA VAL A 57 -1.22 -1.41 4.80
C VAL A 57 -2.61 -1.39 5.40
N LYS A 58 -2.83 -2.25 6.38
CA LYS A 58 -4.16 -2.45 6.94
C LYS A 58 -4.52 -1.13 7.57
N SER A 59 -5.39 -0.39 6.91
CA SER A 59 -5.93 0.84 7.48
C SER A 59 -6.93 0.46 8.55
N VAL A 60 -6.89 1.16 9.67
CA VAL A 60 -7.82 1.02 10.78
C VAL A 60 -8.50 2.34 11.03
N LYS A 61 -9.79 2.28 11.36
CA LYS A 61 -10.54 3.45 11.78
C LYS A 61 -10.24 3.73 13.24
N ALA A 62 -10.00 4.98 13.57
CA ALA A 62 -9.77 5.44 14.93
C ALA A 62 -10.55 6.72 15.19
N ARG A 63 -11.00 6.88 16.43
CA ARG A 63 -11.64 8.10 16.92
C ARG A 63 -10.58 9.05 17.43
N VAL A 64 -10.57 10.29 16.96
CA VAL A 64 -9.68 11.34 17.49
C VAL A 64 -10.13 11.73 18.90
N LEU A 65 -9.21 11.70 19.88
CA LEU A 65 -9.48 12.02 21.28
C LEU A 65 -9.27 13.51 21.61
N ALA A 66 -8.43 14.19 20.85
CA ALA A 66 -8.14 15.61 21.03
C ALA A 66 -7.94 16.29 19.67
N THR A 67 -8.37 17.55 19.56
CA THR A 67 -8.16 18.34 18.33
C THR A 67 -6.67 18.43 18.01
N CYS A 68 -6.27 17.90 16.86
CA CYS A 68 -4.89 17.80 16.41
C CYS A 68 -4.84 17.84 14.87
N ASP A 69 -3.66 17.61 14.28
CA ASP A 69 -3.48 17.60 12.83
C ASP A 69 -4.29 16.51 12.12
N LEU A 70 -4.73 15.47 12.85
CA LEU A 70 -5.56 14.39 12.30
C LEU A 70 -7.03 14.81 12.14
N GLY A 71 -7.50 15.78 12.92
CA GLY A 71 -8.90 16.20 12.91
C GLY A 71 -9.34 16.80 14.25
N VAL A 72 -10.66 16.94 14.38
CA VAL A 72 -11.30 17.44 15.60
C VAL A 72 -11.63 16.30 16.57
N VAL A 73 -11.88 16.63 17.83
CA VAL A 73 -12.32 15.62 18.81
C VAL A 73 -13.57 14.86 18.33
N ASN A 74 -13.56 13.55 18.56
CA ASN A 74 -14.55 12.58 18.08
C ASN A 74 -14.66 12.46 16.55
N ASP A 75 -13.69 12.93 15.77
CA ASP A 75 -13.63 12.66 14.34
C ASP A 75 -13.24 11.19 14.09
N VAL A 76 -13.75 10.58 13.01
CA VAL A 76 -13.38 9.20 12.62
C VAL A 76 -12.41 9.26 11.46
N VAL A 77 -11.15 8.93 11.75
CA VAL A 77 -10.06 8.95 10.77
C VAL A 77 -9.62 7.54 10.41
N GLU A 78 -9.19 7.35 9.18
CA GLU A 78 -8.64 6.09 8.69
C GLU A 78 -7.12 6.21 8.57
N LEU A 79 -6.40 5.44 9.39
CA LEU A 79 -4.95 5.52 9.54
C LEU A 79 -4.29 4.16 9.27
N PRO A 80 -3.06 4.12 8.75
CA PRO A 80 -2.24 2.91 8.73
C PRO A 80 -2.17 2.27 10.12
N ALA A 81 -2.29 0.94 10.24
CA ALA A 81 -2.25 0.25 11.54
C ALA A 81 -1.01 0.60 12.38
N ASP A 82 0.15 0.82 11.76
CA ASP A 82 1.37 1.22 12.45
C ASP A 82 1.26 2.64 13.04
N LEU A 83 0.69 3.57 12.27
CA LEU A 83 0.46 4.95 12.70
C LEU A 83 -0.66 5.05 13.75
N ALA A 84 -1.73 4.26 13.60
CA ALA A 84 -2.84 4.22 14.56
C ALA A 84 -2.38 3.73 15.94
N LYS A 85 -1.56 2.68 16.00
CA LYS A 85 -0.97 2.20 17.26
C LYS A 85 -0.07 3.22 17.91
N GLN A 86 0.68 3.98 17.11
CA GLN A 86 1.53 5.05 17.63
C GLN A 86 0.68 6.19 18.20
N ALA A 87 -0.29 6.68 17.43
CA ALA A 87 -1.20 7.74 17.86
C ALA A 87 -2.06 7.34 19.09
N GLU A 88 -2.43 6.06 19.21
CA GLU A 88 -3.14 5.53 20.38
C GLU A 88 -2.25 5.53 21.63
N ARG A 89 -0.96 5.17 21.50
CA ARG A 89 0.02 5.29 22.59
C ARG A 89 0.26 6.73 23.01
N ASP A 90 0.23 7.65 22.04
CA ASP A 90 0.36 9.09 22.27
C ASP A 90 -0.93 9.71 22.82
N GLY A 91 -2.01 8.93 22.96
CA GLY A 91 -3.30 9.38 23.49
C GLY A 91 -4.09 10.29 22.55
N LEU A 92 -3.72 10.31 21.25
CA LEU A 92 -4.34 11.16 20.24
C LEU A 92 -5.58 10.52 19.62
N VAL A 93 -5.61 9.18 19.53
CA VAL A 93 -6.71 8.43 18.92
C VAL A 93 -7.09 7.21 19.77
N ASP A 94 -8.30 6.72 19.53
CA ASP A 94 -8.87 5.53 20.17
C ASP A 94 -9.34 4.56 19.09
N THR A 95 -8.75 3.37 19.06
CA THR A 95 -9.08 2.33 18.08
C THR A 95 -10.20 1.40 18.54
N ASP A 96 -10.79 1.63 19.73
CA ASP A 96 -11.87 0.81 20.24
C ASP A 96 -13.11 0.86 19.34
N LYS A 97 -13.66 -0.32 19.04
CA LYS A 97 -14.79 -0.47 18.11
C LYS A 97 -16.03 0.29 18.60
N ALA A 98 -16.30 0.32 19.90
CA ALA A 98 -17.44 1.05 20.45
C ALA A 98 -17.22 2.56 20.34
N ALA A 99 -16.00 3.03 20.63
CA ALA A 99 -15.61 4.44 20.48
C ALA A 99 -15.74 4.92 19.02
N VAL A 100 -15.22 4.15 18.06
CA VAL A 100 -15.32 4.46 16.63
C VAL A 100 -16.77 4.44 16.14
N THR A 101 -17.59 3.49 16.63
CA THR A 101 -19.02 3.42 16.27
C THR A 101 -19.78 4.62 16.80
N TYR A 102 -19.52 5.00 18.05
CA TYR A 102 -20.10 6.19 18.67
C TYR A 102 -19.71 7.46 17.90
N ALA A 103 -18.41 7.65 17.66
CA ALA A 103 -17.93 8.78 16.87
C ALA A 103 -18.56 8.79 15.47
N GLY A 104 -18.64 7.63 14.81
CA GLY A 104 -19.29 7.51 13.50
C GLY A 104 -20.77 7.89 13.50
N SER A 105 -21.47 7.84 14.63
CA SER A 105 -22.87 8.28 14.76
C SER A 105 -23.04 9.80 14.84
N LEU A 106 -21.97 10.56 15.06
CA LEU A 106 -22.02 12.01 15.17
C LEU A 106 -22.20 12.66 13.79
N GLU A 107 -23.00 13.73 13.74
CA GLU A 107 -23.29 14.47 12.50
C GLU A 107 -22.03 14.96 11.77
N GLN A 108 -20.96 15.27 12.51
CA GLN A 108 -19.68 15.69 11.95
C GLN A 108 -19.01 14.63 11.07
N ASN A 109 -19.28 13.35 11.35
CA ASN A 109 -18.74 12.19 10.63
C ASN A 109 -19.75 11.59 9.64
N GLN A 110 -20.97 12.11 9.63
CA GLN A 110 -21.97 11.71 8.64
C GLN A 110 -21.61 12.34 7.29
N PRO A 111 -21.74 11.59 6.18
CA PRO A 111 -21.57 12.16 4.85
C PRO A 111 -22.58 13.29 4.69
N LYS A 112 -22.11 14.53 4.52
CA LYS A 112 -22.98 15.69 4.32
C LYS A 112 -24.01 15.35 3.25
N PRO A 113 -25.32 15.53 3.49
CA PRO A 113 -26.31 15.33 2.45
C PRO A 113 -25.93 16.25 1.29
N LYS A 114 -25.69 15.67 0.12
CA LYS A 114 -25.40 16.44 -1.10
C LYS A 114 -26.58 17.40 -1.28
N ALA A 115 -26.33 18.70 -1.08
CA ALA A 115 -27.31 19.72 -1.39
C ALA A 115 -27.66 19.57 -2.86
N ARG A 116 -28.86 19.05 -3.14
CA ARG A 116 -29.37 18.90 -4.50
C ARG A 116 -29.67 20.32 -4.98
N THR A 117 -28.73 20.89 -5.73
CA THR A 117 -28.88 22.19 -6.38
C THR A 117 -29.42 21.96 -7.78
#